data_AF-A3XAP6-F1
#
_entry.id   AF-A3XAP6-F1
#
_cell.length_a   1.000
_cell.length_b   1.000
_cell.length_c   1.000
_cell.angle_alpha   90.00
_cell.angle_beta   90.00
_cell.angle_gamma   90.00
#
_symmetry.space_group_name_H-M   'P 1'
#
loop_
_entity.id
_entity.type
_entity.pdbx_description
1 polymer ?
#
loop_
_entity_poly.entity_id
_entity_poly.type
_entity_poly.pdbx_seq_one_letter_code
_entity_poly.pdbx_strand_id
1 'polypeptide(L)'
;MMLDLKPLDKIDPGTPLSELNKTKLSAVQRGLAICGYPIGDVDGLHGPKTRNAFAELVSDTGHGHPSIVSEDVLTYLKSRNKKLITILASPSSTEEDVKDQIAAMFKFIGLPLTTQISYGLATTQWETAHTFKPVREAFWLSESWRKKNLRYYPYYGRGYVQLTWENNYRMYSGILGLDLLGDPDLAMRPDVALFVLAHGMKTGTFTQRTLEQYVNRTQTDFFHARKVINGLDKAQEIADIANQYLSDS
;
A
#
# COMPACT_ATOMS: atom_id res chain seq x y z
N MET A 1 -13.44 -2.34 11.76
CA MET A 1 -13.28 -3.33 10.65
C MET A 1 -12.29 -2.72 9.67
N MET A 2 -11.30 -3.50 9.22
CA MET A 2 -10.32 -3.02 8.25
C MET A 2 -11.03 -2.68 6.92
N LEU A 3 -10.61 -1.59 6.27
CA LEU A 3 -11.11 -1.14 4.96
C LEU A 3 -12.63 -0.90 4.91
N ASP A 4 -13.17 -0.25 5.95
CA ASP A 4 -14.60 0.05 6.04
C ASP A 4 -15.03 1.11 5.00
N LEU A 5 -15.80 0.66 4.02
CA LEU A 5 -16.42 1.47 2.97
C LEU A 5 -17.95 1.53 3.09
N LYS A 6 -18.57 1.06 4.19
CA LYS A 6 -20.03 1.14 4.39
C LYS A 6 -20.62 2.55 4.21
N PRO A 7 -19.92 3.66 4.52
CA PRO A 7 -20.47 4.99 4.25
C PRO A 7 -20.71 5.28 2.75
N LEU A 8 -20.09 4.55 1.82
CA LEU A 8 -20.37 4.68 0.39
C LEU A 8 -21.82 4.30 0.05
N ASP A 9 -22.43 3.36 0.77
CA ASP A 9 -23.83 2.94 0.56
C ASP A 9 -24.84 4.03 0.93
N LYS A 10 -24.37 5.10 1.58
CA LYS A 10 -25.18 6.24 2.00
C LYS A 10 -24.95 7.48 1.13
N ILE A 11 -24.24 7.34 0.01
CA ILE A 11 -24.03 8.44 -0.96
C ILE A 11 -25.09 8.29 -2.04
N ASP A 12 -25.92 9.32 -2.22
CA ASP A 12 -26.87 9.36 -3.32
C ASP A 12 -26.09 9.59 -4.64
N PRO A 13 -26.24 8.72 -5.66
CA PRO A 13 -25.57 8.90 -6.94
C PRO A 13 -25.88 10.27 -7.56
N GLY A 14 -24.85 10.94 -8.05
CA GLY A 14 -24.97 12.31 -8.57
C GLY A 14 -24.60 13.40 -7.57
N THR A 15 -24.35 13.05 -6.30
CA THR A 15 -23.88 14.01 -5.30
C THR A 15 -22.51 14.59 -5.72
N PRO A 16 -22.33 15.93 -5.72
CA PRO A 16 -21.03 16.54 -5.93
C PRO A 16 -20.02 16.10 -4.88
N LEU A 17 -18.79 15.80 -5.30
CA LEU A 17 -17.71 15.36 -4.39
C LEU A 17 -17.45 16.38 -3.26
N SER A 18 -17.61 17.67 -3.57
CA SER A 18 -17.45 18.79 -2.63
C SER A 18 -18.53 18.86 -1.55
N GLU A 19 -19.69 18.24 -1.77
CA GLU A 19 -20.84 18.29 -0.86
C GLU A 19 -20.88 17.09 0.10
N LEU A 20 -19.98 16.12 -0.09
CA LEU A 20 -19.87 15.00 0.84
C LEU A 20 -19.40 15.47 2.22
N ASN A 21 -20.13 15.03 3.25
CA ASN A 21 -19.67 15.20 4.62
C ASN A 21 -18.39 14.39 4.89
N LYS A 22 -17.71 14.72 5.99
CA LYS A 22 -16.44 14.10 6.40
C LYS A 22 -16.45 12.57 6.32
N THR A 23 -17.49 11.92 6.86
CA THR A 23 -17.58 10.46 6.89
C THR A 23 -17.69 9.84 5.49
N LYS A 24 -18.56 10.41 4.63
CA LYS A 24 -18.73 9.94 3.24
C LYS A 24 -17.45 10.18 2.44
N LEU A 25 -16.83 11.36 2.59
CA LEU A 25 -15.62 11.70 1.86
C LEU A 25 -14.40 10.87 2.32
N SER A 26 -14.27 10.58 3.61
CA SER A 26 -13.25 9.63 4.10
C SER A 26 -13.41 8.24 3.47
N ALA A 27 -14.65 7.78 3.25
CA ALA A 27 -14.86 6.49 2.58
C ALA A 27 -14.46 6.53 1.09
N VAL A 28 -14.74 7.64 0.39
CA VAL A 28 -14.25 7.83 -0.98
C VAL A 28 -12.72 7.86 -1.02
N GLN A 29 -12.07 8.61 -0.11
CA GLN A 29 -10.61 8.65 0.03
C GLN A 29 -10.01 7.25 0.26
N ARG A 30 -10.60 6.42 1.14
CA ARG A 30 -10.18 5.03 1.31
C ARG A 30 -10.34 4.21 0.05
N GLY A 31 -11.47 4.34 -0.65
CA GLY A 31 -11.70 3.67 -1.92
C GLY A 31 -10.64 4.02 -2.98
N LEU A 32 -10.28 5.29 -3.08
CA LEU A 32 -9.23 5.77 -3.97
C LEU A 32 -7.85 5.19 -3.59
N ALA A 33 -7.50 5.21 -2.31
CA ALA A 33 -6.25 4.61 -1.83
C ALA A 33 -6.18 3.09 -2.12
N ILE A 34 -7.28 2.35 -1.93
CA ILE A 34 -7.39 0.93 -2.28
C ILE A 34 -7.09 0.70 -3.77
N CYS A 35 -7.45 1.66 -4.62
CA CYS A 35 -7.20 1.59 -6.06
C CYS A 35 -5.80 2.07 -6.46
N GLY A 36 -4.97 2.51 -5.52
CA GLY A 36 -3.60 2.96 -5.78
C GLY A 36 -3.49 4.44 -6.16
N TYR A 37 -4.54 5.24 -5.96
CA TYR A 37 -4.48 6.68 -6.20
C TYR A 37 -3.99 7.43 -4.94
N PRO A 38 -3.04 8.37 -5.08
CA PRO A 38 -2.41 9.05 -3.95
C PRO A 38 -3.34 10.12 -3.35
N ILE A 39 -4.03 9.80 -2.25
CA ILE A 39 -4.95 10.72 -1.57
C ILE A 39 -4.30 11.58 -0.48
N GLY A 40 -3.10 11.23 0.00
CA GLY A 40 -2.52 11.81 1.21
C GLY A 40 -3.11 11.16 2.46
N ASP A 41 -3.73 11.95 3.34
CA ASP A 41 -4.40 11.45 4.53
C ASP A 41 -5.89 11.20 4.29
N VAL A 42 -6.47 10.25 5.02
CA VAL A 42 -7.93 10.06 5.07
C VAL A 42 -8.51 11.02 6.11
N ASP A 43 -8.67 12.28 5.74
CA ASP A 43 -9.11 13.38 6.61
C ASP A 43 -10.57 13.79 6.40
N GLY A 44 -11.21 13.29 5.32
CA GLY A 44 -12.55 13.68 4.90
C GLY A 44 -12.65 15.14 4.44
N LEU A 45 -11.56 15.71 3.93
CA LEU A 45 -11.50 17.05 3.34
C LEU A 45 -11.45 17.00 1.81
N HIS A 46 -12.16 17.93 1.17
CA HIS A 46 -12.17 18.09 -0.29
C HIS A 46 -10.97 18.92 -0.78
N GLY A 47 -9.76 18.43 -0.51
CA GLY A 47 -8.51 19.07 -0.89
C GLY A 47 -8.05 18.76 -2.33
N PRO A 48 -6.98 19.42 -2.82
CA PRO A 48 -6.42 19.16 -4.15
C PRO A 48 -6.04 17.68 -4.37
N LYS A 49 -5.46 17.01 -3.36
CA LYS A 49 -5.09 15.59 -3.47
C LYS A 49 -6.30 14.69 -3.71
N THR A 50 -7.39 14.88 -2.95
CA THR A 50 -8.63 14.12 -3.13
C THR A 50 -9.28 14.39 -4.48
N ARG A 51 -9.31 15.66 -4.93
CA ARG A 51 -9.83 16.00 -6.26
C ARG A 51 -9.03 15.36 -7.39
N ASN A 52 -7.70 15.46 -7.33
CA ASN A 52 -6.84 14.92 -8.37
C ASN A 52 -6.94 13.40 -8.43
N ALA A 53 -6.85 12.71 -7.28
CA ALA A 53 -7.03 11.26 -7.20
C ALA A 53 -8.39 10.80 -7.75
N PHE A 54 -9.46 11.53 -7.44
CA PHE A 54 -10.79 11.21 -7.96
C PHE A 54 -10.89 11.44 -9.48
N ALA A 55 -10.33 12.55 -9.98
CA ALA A 55 -10.30 12.84 -11.41
C ALA A 55 -9.46 11.82 -12.19
N GLU A 56 -8.32 11.39 -11.65
CA GLU A 56 -7.48 10.33 -12.21
C GLU A 56 -8.25 8.99 -12.28
N LEU A 57 -8.94 8.60 -11.20
CA LEU A 57 -9.82 7.41 -11.23
C LEU A 57 -10.85 7.49 -12.36
N VAL A 58 -11.55 8.62 -12.48
CA VAL A 58 -12.57 8.80 -13.53
C VAL A 58 -11.95 8.73 -14.92
N SER A 59 -10.78 9.34 -15.10
CA SER A 59 -10.03 9.31 -16.37
C SER A 59 -9.60 7.91 -16.76
N ASP A 60 -9.02 7.15 -15.82
CA ASP A 60 -8.48 5.82 -16.08
C ASP A 60 -9.57 4.76 -16.32
N THR A 61 -10.71 4.93 -15.67
CA THR A 61 -11.80 3.95 -15.71
C THR A 61 -12.91 4.30 -16.68
N GLY A 62 -13.01 5.57 -17.10
CA GLY A 62 -14.13 6.09 -17.89
C GLY A 62 -15.45 6.16 -17.13
N HIS A 63 -15.44 6.03 -15.80
CA HIS A 63 -16.65 6.03 -14.98
C HIS A 63 -17.02 7.44 -14.49
N GLY A 64 -18.02 8.06 -15.11
CA GLY A 64 -18.65 9.28 -14.58
C GLY A 64 -17.91 10.59 -14.87
N HIS A 65 -17.97 11.53 -13.92
CA HIS A 65 -17.45 12.91 -14.06
C HIS A 65 -16.52 13.26 -12.88
N PRO A 66 -15.39 13.97 -13.08
CA PRO A 66 -14.35 14.19 -12.06
C PRO A 66 -14.76 14.99 -10.82
N SER A 67 -16.01 15.47 -10.75
CA SER A 67 -16.55 16.21 -9.61
C SER A 67 -17.85 15.62 -9.05
N ILE A 68 -18.35 14.52 -9.63
CA ILE A 68 -19.64 13.93 -9.28
C ILE A 68 -19.42 12.48 -8.89
N VAL A 69 -19.97 12.07 -7.75
CA VAL A 69 -19.94 10.68 -7.31
C VAL A 69 -21.09 9.93 -7.96
N SER A 70 -20.82 9.28 -9.09
CA SER A 70 -21.80 8.48 -9.83
C SER A 70 -21.97 7.08 -9.23
N GLU A 71 -23.05 6.39 -9.61
CA GLU A 71 -23.29 4.99 -9.24
C GLU A 71 -22.15 4.08 -9.73
N ASP A 72 -21.63 4.33 -10.93
CA ASP A 72 -20.51 3.56 -11.50
C ASP A 72 -19.25 3.67 -10.66
N VAL A 73 -18.92 4.88 -10.18
CA VAL A 73 -17.78 5.10 -9.29
C VAL A 73 -18.00 4.37 -7.96
N LEU A 74 -19.18 4.49 -7.35
CA LEU A 74 -19.50 3.80 -6.09
C LEU A 74 -19.38 2.27 -6.26
N THR A 75 -19.96 1.73 -7.33
CA THR A 75 -19.91 0.31 -7.66
C THR A 75 -18.49 -0.16 -7.90
N TYR A 76 -17.69 0.62 -8.64
CA TYR A 76 -16.28 0.33 -8.87
C TYR A 76 -15.50 0.26 -7.55
N LEU A 77 -15.58 1.29 -6.70
CA LEU A 77 -14.88 1.33 -5.41
C LEU A 77 -15.28 0.16 -4.49
N LYS A 78 -16.58 -0.15 -4.40
CA LYS A 78 -17.10 -1.29 -3.63
C LYS A 78 -16.57 -2.63 -4.17
N SER A 79 -16.58 -2.81 -5.49
CA SER A 79 -16.06 -4.01 -6.15
C SER A 79 -14.55 -4.20 -5.92
N ARG A 80 -13.78 -3.11 -6.00
CA ARG A 80 -12.34 -3.11 -5.71
C ARG A 80 -12.05 -3.47 -4.27
N ASN A 81 -12.80 -2.93 -3.31
CA ASN A 81 -12.67 -3.30 -1.90
C ASN A 81 -12.98 -4.78 -1.65
N LYS A 82 -14.04 -5.31 -2.26
CA LYS A 82 -14.37 -6.74 -2.15
C LYS A 82 -13.22 -7.63 -2.66
N LYS A 83 -12.63 -7.28 -3.82
CA LYS A 83 -11.47 -8.00 -4.37
C LYS A 83 -10.26 -7.91 -3.44
N LEU A 84 -9.97 -6.73 -2.88
CA LEU A 84 -8.88 -6.57 -1.93
C LEU A 84 -9.08 -7.42 -0.67
N ILE A 85 -10.29 -7.41 -0.09
CA ILE A 85 -10.63 -8.24 1.06
C ILE A 85 -10.38 -9.73 0.75
N THR A 86 -10.71 -10.20 -0.46
CA THR A 86 -10.41 -11.57 -0.88
C THR A 86 -8.91 -11.85 -0.95
N ILE A 87 -8.10 -10.91 -1.48
CA ILE A 87 -6.64 -11.05 -1.54
C ILE A 87 -6.02 -11.09 -0.13
N LEU A 88 -6.57 -10.30 0.80
CA LEU A 88 -6.10 -10.19 2.18
C LEU A 88 -6.68 -11.27 3.11
N ALA A 89 -7.66 -12.06 2.65
CA ALA A 89 -8.35 -13.03 3.50
C ALA A 89 -7.49 -14.28 3.76
N SER A 90 -7.10 -14.43 5.03
CA SER A 90 -6.59 -15.64 5.68
C SER A 90 -5.25 -16.21 5.17
N PRO A 91 -4.51 -16.89 6.06
CA PRO A 91 -3.06 -16.78 6.10
C PRO A 91 -2.38 -17.73 5.13
N SER A 92 -1.41 -17.18 4.39
CA SER A 92 -0.34 -17.97 3.78
C SER A 92 0.28 -18.87 4.84
N SER A 93 0.13 -20.18 4.66
CA SER A 93 0.69 -21.19 5.57
C SER A 93 2.13 -21.52 5.20
N THR A 94 2.51 -21.20 3.96
CA THR A 94 3.83 -21.45 3.39
C THR A 94 4.44 -20.16 2.84
N GLU A 95 5.75 -20.19 2.58
CA GLU A 95 6.44 -19.13 1.87
C GLU A 95 5.86 -18.92 0.47
N GLU A 96 5.50 -20.00 -0.23
CA GLU A 96 4.93 -19.95 -1.58
C GLU A 96 3.57 -19.22 -1.59
N ASP A 97 2.71 -19.52 -0.61
CA ASP A 97 1.44 -18.81 -0.46
C ASP A 97 1.67 -17.30 -0.26
N VAL A 98 2.76 -16.87 0.40
CA VAL A 98 3.07 -15.45 0.58
C VAL A 98 3.50 -14.83 -0.75
N LYS A 99 4.33 -15.52 -1.54
CA LYS A 99 4.77 -15.06 -2.87
C LYS A 99 3.58 -14.89 -3.81
N ASP A 100 2.66 -15.84 -3.82
CA ASP A 100 1.42 -15.77 -4.60
C ASP A 100 0.54 -14.58 -4.18
N GLN A 101 0.40 -14.33 -2.87
CA GLN A 101 -0.33 -13.17 -2.37
C GLN A 101 0.34 -11.84 -2.76
N ILE A 102 1.68 -11.77 -2.73
CA ILE A 102 2.43 -10.60 -3.22
C ILE A 102 2.13 -10.38 -4.71
N ALA A 103 2.23 -11.42 -5.54
CA ALA A 103 1.93 -11.32 -6.96
C ALA A 103 0.47 -10.87 -7.21
N ALA A 104 -0.49 -11.43 -6.48
CA ALA A 104 -1.90 -11.05 -6.57
C ALA A 104 -2.13 -9.58 -6.15
N MET A 105 -1.48 -9.14 -5.07
CA MET A 105 -1.60 -7.76 -4.58
C MET A 105 -0.95 -6.75 -5.54
N PHE A 106 0.20 -7.09 -6.13
CA PHE A 106 0.87 -6.25 -7.13
C PHE A 106 0.02 -6.10 -8.40
N LYS A 107 -0.52 -7.21 -8.92
CA LYS A 107 -1.48 -7.18 -10.03
C LYS A 107 -2.71 -6.34 -9.67
N PHE A 108 -3.24 -6.51 -8.46
CA PHE A 108 -4.39 -5.75 -7.99
C PHE A 108 -4.12 -4.25 -7.96
N ILE A 109 -3.00 -3.79 -7.38
CA ILE A 109 -2.70 -2.36 -7.18
C ILE A 109 -2.23 -1.65 -8.46
N GLY A 110 -2.15 -2.37 -9.58
CA GLY A 110 -1.71 -1.81 -10.86
C GLY A 110 -0.20 -1.82 -11.05
N LEU A 111 0.48 -2.86 -10.54
CA LEU A 111 1.87 -3.21 -10.81
C LEU A 111 1.95 -4.65 -11.40
N PRO A 112 1.33 -4.93 -12.56
CA PRO A 112 1.09 -6.30 -13.01
C PRO A 112 2.28 -6.97 -13.71
N LEU A 113 3.35 -6.23 -14.02
CA LEU A 113 4.46 -6.78 -14.80
C LEU A 113 5.23 -7.81 -13.97
N THR A 114 5.65 -8.92 -14.60
CA THR A 114 6.50 -9.92 -13.93
C THR A 114 7.73 -9.26 -13.32
N THR A 115 8.38 -8.32 -14.02
CA THR A 115 9.52 -7.56 -13.49
C THR A 115 9.18 -6.78 -12.21
N GLN A 116 7.99 -6.16 -12.13
CA GLN A 116 7.54 -5.44 -10.93
C GLN A 116 7.29 -6.41 -9.77
N ILE A 117 6.66 -7.56 -10.06
CA ILE A 117 6.39 -8.60 -9.07
C ILE A 117 7.70 -9.19 -8.54
N SER A 118 8.65 -9.54 -9.42
CA SER A 118 9.97 -10.05 -9.04
C SER A 118 10.69 -9.10 -8.08
N TYR A 119 10.59 -7.79 -8.33
CA TYR A 119 11.18 -6.79 -7.44
C TYR A 119 10.47 -6.71 -6.06
N GLY A 120 9.14 -6.83 -6.04
CA GLY A 120 8.36 -6.92 -4.81
C GLY A 120 8.72 -8.14 -3.95
N LEU A 121 8.90 -9.30 -4.59
CA LEU A 121 9.35 -10.54 -3.97
C LEU A 121 10.77 -10.40 -3.40
N ALA A 122 11.71 -9.89 -4.20
CA ALA A 122 13.08 -9.66 -3.79
C ALA A 122 13.20 -8.72 -2.60
N THR A 123 12.44 -7.61 -2.63
CA THR A 123 12.38 -6.66 -1.50
C THR A 123 11.84 -7.36 -0.25
N THR A 124 10.75 -8.10 -0.36
CA THR A 124 10.16 -8.79 0.80
C THR A 124 11.11 -9.83 1.37
N GLN A 125 11.76 -10.62 0.52
CA GLN A 125 12.76 -11.60 0.95
C GLN A 125 13.90 -10.91 1.70
N TRP A 126 14.46 -9.84 1.15
CA TRP A 126 15.56 -9.11 1.78
C TRP A 126 15.18 -8.52 3.15
N GLU A 127 14.07 -7.77 3.19
CA GLU A 127 13.63 -7.03 4.37
C GLU A 127 13.14 -7.94 5.51
N THR A 128 12.79 -9.20 5.22
CA THR A 128 12.31 -10.17 6.21
C THR A 128 13.36 -11.20 6.61
N ALA A 129 14.65 -10.93 6.35
CA ALA A 129 15.75 -11.88 6.56
C ALA A 129 15.49 -13.24 5.89
N HIS A 130 14.96 -13.21 4.67
CA HIS A 130 14.62 -14.34 3.81
C HIS A 130 13.49 -15.25 4.34
N THR A 131 12.73 -14.82 5.34
CA THR A 131 11.68 -15.66 5.96
C THR A 131 10.29 -15.45 5.36
N PHE A 132 10.08 -14.36 4.60
CA PHE A 132 8.76 -13.90 4.16
C PHE A 132 7.75 -13.67 5.29
N LYS A 133 8.23 -13.53 6.54
CA LYS A 133 7.41 -13.17 7.70
C LYS A 133 7.62 -11.70 8.03
N PRO A 134 6.57 -10.93 8.35
CA PRO A 134 6.73 -9.56 8.84
C PRO A 134 7.74 -9.52 10.00
N VAL A 135 8.71 -8.61 9.95
CA VAL A 135 9.74 -8.48 11.00
C VAL A 135 9.71 -7.12 11.66
N ARG A 136 10.21 -7.08 12.90
CA ARG A 136 10.44 -5.86 13.66
C ARG A 136 11.89 -5.42 13.48
N GLU A 137 12.09 -4.12 13.41
CA GLU A 137 13.43 -3.55 13.44
C GLU A 137 14.18 -4.01 14.70
N ALA A 138 15.40 -4.49 14.53
CA ALA A 138 16.21 -5.07 15.60
C ALA A 138 15.44 -6.10 16.45
N PHE A 139 14.74 -7.05 15.80
CA PHE A 139 13.89 -8.04 16.49
C PHE A 139 14.63 -8.90 17.53
N TRP A 140 15.97 -8.99 17.46
CA TRP A 140 16.83 -9.66 18.44
C TRP A 140 17.09 -8.83 19.72
N LEU A 141 16.67 -7.56 19.76
CA LEU A 141 16.83 -6.66 20.91
C LEU A 141 15.51 -6.48 21.66
N SER A 142 15.60 -6.09 22.93
CA SER A 142 14.43 -5.85 23.79
C SER A 142 13.65 -4.60 23.38
N GLU A 143 12.38 -4.54 23.77
CA GLU A 143 11.54 -3.37 23.54
C GLU A 143 12.06 -2.12 24.26
N SER A 144 12.60 -2.29 25.48
CA SER A 144 13.26 -1.22 26.21
C SER A 144 14.47 -0.66 25.47
N TRP A 145 15.22 -1.52 24.77
CA TRP A 145 16.32 -1.08 23.91
C TRP A 145 15.78 -0.24 22.75
N ARG A 146 14.74 -0.70 22.04
CA ARG A 146 14.13 0.07 20.93
C ARG A 146 13.63 1.43 21.40
N LYS A 147 12.93 1.48 22.53
CA LYS A 147 12.44 2.73 23.15
C LYS A 147 13.56 3.73 23.45
N LYS A 148 14.73 3.24 23.86
CA LYS A 148 15.87 4.09 24.21
C LYS A 148 16.70 4.53 23.00
N ASN A 149 16.78 3.72 21.95
CA ASN A 149 17.76 3.89 20.88
C ASN A 149 17.16 4.31 19.53
N LEU A 150 15.87 4.04 19.29
CA LEU A 150 15.23 4.38 18.01
C LEU A 150 14.55 5.74 18.10
N ARG A 151 15.02 6.70 17.30
CA ARG A 151 14.53 8.09 17.27
C ARG A 151 13.04 8.23 16.97
N TYR A 152 12.46 7.23 16.31
CA TYR A 152 11.09 7.21 15.83
C TYR A 152 10.22 6.25 16.65
N TYR A 153 10.66 5.81 17.84
CA TYR A 153 9.81 5.05 18.74
C TYR A 153 8.51 5.83 19.07
N PRO A 154 7.33 5.19 19.10
CA PRO A 154 7.07 3.75 18.92
C PRO A 154 6.92 3.29 17.46
N TYR A 155 6.99 4.20 16.49
CA TYR A 155 6.81 4.00 15.05
C TYR A 155 8.10 3.59 14.32
N TYR A 156 8.81 2.62 14.88
CA TYR A 156 9.96 1.96 14.26
C TYR A 156 9.55 0.89 13.24
N GLY A 157 10.53 0.43 12.45
CA GLY A 157 10.34 -0.50 11.34
C GLY A 157 9.52 -1.75 11.68
N ARG A 158 8.42 -1.98 10.97
CA ARG A 158 7.59 -3.20 11.02
C ARG A 158 7.15 -3.63 9.61
N GLY A 159 6.82 -4.92 9.45
CA GLY A 159 6.22 -5.43 8.22
C GLY A 159 7.25 -5.86 7.16
N TYR A 160 6.79 -6.02 5.92
CA TYR A 160 7.60 -6.46 4.77
C TYR A 160 8.56 -5.42 4.22
N VAL A 161 8.41 -4.15 4.64
CA VAL A 161 9.20 -3.02 4.10
C VAL A 161 9.71 -2.08 5.21
N GLN A 162 9.73 -2.54 6.46
CA GLN A 162 10.17 -1.74 7.61
C GLN A 162 9.45 -0.37 7.70
N LEU A 163 8.12 -0.38 7.71
CA LEU A 163 7.30 0.83 7.85
C LEU A 163 7.75 1.61 9.09
N THR A 164 8.16 2.86 8.90
CA THR A 164 8.73 3.74 9.94
C THR A 164 8.05 5.11 9.87
N TRP A 165 8.15 5.89 10.95
CA TRP A 165 7.65 7.26 11.13
C TRP A 165 6.14 7.36 11.40
N GLU A 166 5.78 8.18 12.39
CA GLU A 166 4.39 8.44 12.79
C GLU A 166 3.50 8.81 11.60
N ASN A 167 3.99 9.63 10.68
CA ASN A 167 3.24 10.12 9.53
C ASN A 167 2.78 8.96 8.62
N ASN A 168 3.66 7.97 8.40
CA ASN A 168 3.30 6.80 7.59
C ASN A 168 2.31 5.91 8.35
N TYR A 169 2.51 5.71 9.65
CA TYR A 169 1.57 4.98 10.50
C TYR A 169 0.18 5.64 10.52
N ARG A 170 0.11 6.97 10.58
CA ARG A 170 -1.13 7.76 10.51
C ARG A 170 -1.82 7.60 9.16
N MET A 171 -1.07 7.67 8.06
CA MET A 171 -1.62 7.48 6.72
C MET A 171 -2.24 6.08 6.56
N TYR A 172 -1.47 5.02 6.87
CA TYR A 172 -1.97 3.66 6.77
C TYR A 172 -3.05 3.35 7.81
N SER A 173 -3.03 3.97 8.99
CA SER A 173 -4.15 3.94 9.94
C SER A 173 -5.45 4.43 9.31
N GLY A 174 -5.38 5.59 8.62
CA GLY A 174 -6.50 6.19 7.91
C GLY A 174 -7.02 5.30 6.77
N ILE A 175 -6.13 4.83 5.90
CA ILE A 175 -6.48 4.00 4.72
C ILE A 175 -7.10 2.68 5.17
N LEU A 176 -6.46 1.99 6.11
CA LEU A 176 -6.87 0.66 6.55
C LEU A 176 -8.02 0.71 7.55
N GLY A 177 -8.32 1.86 8.16
CA GLY A 177 -9.34 1.95 9.22
C GLY A 177 -8.97 1.16 10.48
N LEU A 178 -7.66 1.06 10.76
CA LEU A 178 -7.07 0.37 11.90
C LEU A 178 -6.30 1.40 12.75
N ASP A 179 -6.33 1.26 14.08
CA ASP A 179 -5.62 2.20 14.96
C ASP A 179 -4.13 1.86 15.09
N LEU A 180 -3.38 2.08 14.00
CA LEU A 180 -1.92 1.89 13.98
C LEU A 180 -1.16 2.90 14.84
N LEU A 181 -1.82 3.98 15.29
CA LEU A 181 -1.20 4.95 16.18
C LEU A 181 -1.30 4.50 17.65
N GLY A 182 -2.45 4.00 18.06
CA GLY A 182 -2.65 3.37 19.36
C GLY A 182 -2.00 2.00 19.48
N ASP A 183 -1.98 1.22 18.39
CA ASP A 183 -1.35 -0.11 18.32
C ASP A 183 -0.47 -0.26 17.05
N PRO A 184 0.78 0.24 17.08
CA PRO A 184 1.72 0.11 15.96
C PRO A 184 2.02 -1.33 15.55
N ASP A 185 1.75 -2.31 16.43
CA ASP A 185 2.03 -3.72 16.14
C ASP A 185 1.05 -4.32 15.14
N LEU A 186 -0.06 -3.65 14.83
CA LEU A 186 -0.93 -4.00 13.71
C LEU A 186 -0.18 -4.01 12.38
N ALA A 187 0.91 -3.26 12.22
CA ALA A 187 1.78 -3.31 11.04
C ALA A 187 2.55 -4.63 10.87
N MET A 188 2.58 -5.49 11.90
CA MET A 188 3.15 -6.85 11.83
C MET A 188 2.17 -7.89 11.31
N ARG A 189 0.88 -7.56 11.16
CA ARG A 189 -0.07 -8.50 10.57
C ARG A 189 0.28 -8.70 9.08
N PRO A 190 0.31 -9.94 8.56
CA PRO A 190 0.66 -10.21 7.16
C PRO A 190 -0.22 -9.46 6.15
N ASP A 191 -1.52 -9.34 6.41
CA ASP A 191 -2.47 -8.61 5.56
C ASP A 191 -2.16 -7.10 5.49
N VAL A 192 -1.83 -6.50 6.63
CA VAL A 192 -1.42 -5.09 6.72
C VAL A 192 -0.07 -4.88 6.02
N ALA A 193 0.92 -5.74 6.29
CA ALA A 193 2.25 -5.68 5.70
C ALA A 193 2.22 -5.82 4.17
N LEU A 194 1.39 -6.73 3.65
CA LEU A 194 1.17 -6.95 2.22
C LEU A 194 0.59 -5.71 1.54
N PHE A 195 -0.45 -5.12 2.14
CA PHE A 195 -1.05 -3.89 1.61
C PHE A 195 -0.04 -2.74 1.61
N VAL A 196 0.69 -2.54 2.72
CA VAL A 196 1.68 -1.47 2.87
C VAL A 196 2.78 -1.59 1.80
N LEU A 197 3.34 -2.80 1.60
CA LEU A 197 4.35 -3.07 0.58
C LEU A 197 3.87 -2.61 -0.81
N ALA A 198 2.75 -3.16 -1.29
CA ALA A 198 2.30 -2.93 -2.66
C ALA A 198 1.80 -1.49 -2.86
N HIS A 199 1.00 -0.96 -1.93
CA HIS A 199 0.50 0.41 -1.99
C HIS A 199 1.63 1.43 -1.94
N GLY A 200 2.60 1.24 -1.03
CA GLY A 200 3.70 2.19 -0.87
C GLY A 200 4.65 2.19 -2.07
N MET A 201 4.88 1.03 -2.69
CA MET A 201 5.63 0.95 -3.96
C MET A 201 4.88 1.58 -5.14
N LYS A 202 3.56 1.40 -5.22
CA LYS A 202 2.73 2.01 -6.28
C LYS A 202 2.70 3.54 -6.17
N THR A 203 2.49 4.04 -4.96
CA THR A 203 2.21 5.48 -4.74
C THR A 203 3.45 6.28 -4.31
N GLY A 204 4.56 5.60 -4.03
CA GLY A 204 5.80 6.21 -3.59
C GLY A 204 5.73 6.77 -2.17
N THR A 205 4.87 6.22 -1.31
CA THR A 205 4.64 6.71 0.06
C THR A 205 5.93 6.88 0.88
N PHE A 206 6.92 6.01 0.69
CA PHE A 206 8.10 5.96 1.56
C PHE A 206 9.14 7.04 1.23
N THR A 207 9.33 7.35 -0.05
CA THR A 207 10.47 8.14 -0.55
C THR A 207 10.09 9.14 -1.65
N GLN A 208 8.80 9.24 -1.98
CA GLN A 208 8.24 9.97 -3.14
C GLN A 208 8.65 9.39 -4.49
N ARG A 209 9.16 8.15 -4.52
CA ARG A 209 9.52 7.44 -5.75
C ARG A 209 8.67 6.19 -5.90
N THR A 210 8.10 6.00 -7.09
CA THR A 210 7.25 4.84 -7.39
C THR A 210 8.06 3.74 -8.06
N LEU A 211 7.60 2.50 -7.96
CA LEU A 211 8.24 1.39 -8.66
C LEU A 211 8.20 1.57 -10.19
N GLU A 212 7.11 2.14 -10.73
CA GLU A 212 6.95 2.38 -12.16
C GLU A 212 7.98 3.37 -12.76
N GLN A 213 8.58 4.24 -11.93
CA GLN A 213 9.67 5.12 -12.38
C GLN A 213 10.95 4.34 -12.75
N TYR A 214 11.13 3.12 -12.22
CA TYR A 214 12.32 2.30 -12.42
C TYR A 214 12.04 1.00 -13.18
N VAL A 215 10.85 0.43 -12.97
CA VAL A 215 10.42 -0.84 -13.54
C VAL A 215 9.05 -0.66 -14.19
N ASN A 216 9.04 -0.58 -15.52
CA ASN A 216 7.87 -0.38 -16.35
C ASN A 216 7.98 -1.21 -17.65
N ARG A 217 7.09 -0.95 -18.62
CA ARG A 217 7.02 -1.72 -19.86
C ARG A 217 8.26 -1.59 -20.75
N THR A 218 9.04 -0.52 -20.58
CA THR A 218 10.18 -0.19 -21.44
C THR A 218 11.51 -0.22 -20.71
N GLN A 219 11.51 -0.33 -19.38
CA GLN A 219 12.70 -0.26 -18.53
C GLN A 219 12.57 -1.21 -17.35
N THR A 220 13.66 -1.90 -17.02
CA THR A 220 13.81 -2.70 -15.80
C THR A 220 15.13 -2.31 -15.13
N ASP A 221 15.06 -1.43 -14.13
CA ASP A 221 16.21 -0.98 -13.35
C ASP A 221 16.05 -1.38 -11.88
N PHE A 222 16.32 -2.66 -11.58
CA PHE A 222 16.19 -3.19 -10.22
C PHE A 222 17.17 -2.55 -9.22
N PHE A 223 18.35 -2.13 -9.67
CA PHE A 223 19.33 -1.49 -8.81
C PHE A 223 18.79 -0.15 -8.28
N HIS A 224 18.31 0.73 -9.16
CA HIS A 224 17.78 2.02 -8.73
C HIS A 224 16.38 1.93 -8.12
N ALA A 225 15.61 0.86 -8.40
CA ALA A 225 14.33 0.60 -7.75
C ALA A 225 14.45 0.54 -6.21
N ARG A 226 15.65 0.29 -5.64
CA ARG A 226 15.87 0.37 -4.19
C ARG A 226 15.45 1.72 -3.60
N LYS A 227 15.59 2.79 -4.38
CA LYS A 227 15.19 4.16 -4.03
C LYS A 227 13.72 4.31 -3.67
N VAL A 228 12.86 3.34 -4.03
CA VAL A 228 11.45 3.30 -3.65
C VAL A 228 11.28 3.10 -2.15
N ILE A 229 12.09 2.23 -1.52
CA ILE A 229 12.01 1.91 -0.09
C ILE A 229 13.05 2.68 0.73
N ASN A 230 14.31 2.75 0.27
CA ASN A 230 15.42 3.34 1.01
C ASN A 230 16.51 3.90 0.06
N GLY A 231 17.62 4.42 0.56
CA GLY A 231 18.81 4.70 -0.25
C GLY A 231 19.39 3.45 -0.92
N LEU A 232 20.51 3.59 -1.63
CA LEU A 232 21.09 2.48 -2.43
C LEU A 232 21.83 1.40 -1.62
N ASP A 233 21.69 1.39 -0.29
CA ASP A 233 22.27 0.33 0.52
C ASP A 233 21.67 -1.02 0.11
N LYS A 234 22.55 -1.99 -0.16
CA LYS A 234 22.23 -3.36 -0.60
C LYS A 234 21.43 -3.45 -1.91
N ALA A 235 21.49 -2.40 -2.74
CA ALA A 235 20.76 -2.34 -3.99
C ALA A 235 21.16 -3.44 -4.98
N GLN A 236 22.44 -3.80 -5.07
CA GLN A 236 22.90 -4.85 -5.98
C GLN A 236 22.41 -6.22 -5.54
N GLU A 237 22.54 -6.57 -4.25
CA GLU A 237 22.08 -7.86 -3.73
C GLU A 237 20.57 -8.06 -3.93
N ILE A 238 19.77 -7.01 -3.71
CA ILE A 238 18.32 -7.05 -3.96
C ILE A 238 18.02 -7.19 -5.46
N ALA A 239 18.77 -6.49 -6.32
CA ALA A 239 18.62 -6.59 -7.76
C ALA A 239 18.95 -8.01 -8.28
N ASP A 240 19.97 -8.65 -7.71
CA ASP A 240 20.35 -10.02 -8.06
C ASP A 240 19.24 -11.02 -7.67
N ILE A 241 18.64 -10.86 -6.48
CA ILE A 241 17.47 -11.67 -6.07
C ILE A 241 16.28 -11.41 -7.01
N ALA A 242 16.04 -10.17 -7.42
CA ALA A 242 14.96 -9.85 -8.36
C ALA A 242 15.18 -10.52 -9.74
N ASN A 243 16.43 -10.57 -10.21
CA ASN A 243 16.78 -11.29 -11.44
C ASN A 243 16.58 -12.80 -11.34
N GLN A 244 16.83 -13.40 -10.16
CA GLN A 244 16.54 -14.81 -9.91
C GLN A 244 15.02 -15.06 -10.05
N TYR A 245 14.20 -14.31 -9.32
CA TYR A 245 12.73 -14.44 -9.45
C TYR A 245 12.24 -14.24 -10.88
N LEU A 246 12.81 -13.28 -11.62
CA LEU A 246 12.44 -13.04 -13.01
C LEU A 246 12.79 -14.20 -13.94
N SER A 247 13.90 -14.90 -13.68
CA SER A 247 14.33 -16.06 -14.48
C SER A 247 13.49 -17.30 -14.21
N ASP A 248 12.92 -17.41 -13.02
CA ASP A 248 12.09 -18.55 -12.58
C ASP A 248 10.59 -18.39 -12.93
N SER A 249 10.19 -17.26 -13.54
CA SER A 249 8.79 -16.86 -13.79
C SER A 249 8.19 -17.36 -15.11
#